data_AF-A0A7C6BGB0-F1
#
_entry.id   AF-A0A7C6BGB0-F1
#
_cell.length_a   1.000
_cell.length_b   1.000
_cell.length_c   1.000
_cell.angle_alpha   90.00
_cell.angle_beta   90.00
_cell.angle_gamma   90.00
#
_symmetry.space_group_name_H-M   'P 1'
#
loop_
_entity.id
_entity.type
_entity.pdbx_description
1 polymer ?
#
loop_
_entity_poly.entity_id
_entity_poly.type
_entity_poly.pdbx_seq_one_letter_code
_entity_poly.pdbx_strand_id
1 'polypeptide(L)'
;MNKKIIYIVFSLLVISFSANAQFKIGATVGVPFKLNTININDVDIENSRPFNLGIVAETMFPPFGIGFEVSALYELEKINGENIAKAVHIGYIIFPLNFKWKVGMKHLKVFAKAGPTLSIAIHDSGNIEMERNGISFRNFKPKPLNFGFNVGVGLEIM
;
A
#
# COMPACT_ATOMS: atom_id res chain seq x y z
N MET A 1 -43.33 -19.78 13.83
CA MET A 1 -42.36 -18.80 14.36
C MET A 1 -42.58 -17.47 13.65
N ASN A 2 -42.94 -16.40 14.37
CA ASN A 2 -43.30 -15.11 13.75
C ASN A 2 -42.09 -14.50 13.03
N LYS A 3 -42.26 -13.97 11.81
CA LYS A 3 -41.19 -13.35 11.00
C LYS A 3 -40.41 -12.27 11.77
N LYS A 4 -41.06 -11.55 12.68
CA LYS A 4 -40.46 -10.55 13.58
C LYS A 4 -39.40 -11.14 14.53
N ILE A 5 -39.62 -12.36 15.02
CA ILE A 5 -38.67 -13.06 15.90
C ILE A 5 -37.41 -13.45 15.12
N ILE A 6 -37.57 -13.85 13.85
CA ILE A 6 -36.43 -14.18 12.97
C ILE A 6 -35.54 -12.96 12.75
N TYR A 7 -36.12 -11.78 12.48
CA TYR A 7 -35.34 -10.55 12.30
C TYR A 7 -34.59 -10.11 13.57
N ILE A 8 -35.21 -10.29 14.74
CA ILE A 8 -34.58 -9.96 16.03
C ILE A 8 -33.44 -10.93 16.35
N VAL A 9 -33.63 -12.24 16.11
CA VAL A 9 -32.56 -13.23 16.30
C VAL A 9 -31.42 -12.98 15.31
N PHE A 10 -31.73 -12.64 14.06
CA PHE A 10 -30.72 -12.30 13.06
C PHE A 10 -29.93 -11.04 13.43
N SER A 11 -30.58 -9.99 13.93
CA SER A 11 -29.88 -8.76 14.36
C SER A 11 -28.99 -9.01 15.58
N LEU A 12 -29.44 -9.80 16.56
CA LEU A 12 -28.65 -10.18 17.74
C LEU A 12 -27.41 -11.01 17.38
N LEU A 13 -27.53 -11.90 16.39
CA LEU A 13 -26.39 -12.66 15.86
C LEU A 13 -25.35 -11.73 15.20
N VAL A 14 -25.77 -10.79 14.34
CA VAL A 14 -24.86 -9.83 13.70
C VAL A 14 -24.13 -8.93 14.70
N ILE A 15 -24.80 -8.51 15.79
CA ILE A 15 -24.20 -7.72 16.86
C ILE A 15 -23.16 -8.54 17.64
N SER A 16 -23.46 -9.82 17.92
CA SER A 16 -22.55 -10.73 18.64
C SER A 16 -21.29 -11.08 17.84
N PHE A 17 -21.41 -11.16 16.51
CA PHE A 17 -20.25 -11.32 15.61
C PHE A 17 -19.35 -10.08 15.61
N SER A 18 -19.94 -8.88 15.66
CA SER A 18 -19.19 -7.61 15.69
C SER A 18 -18.36 -7.46 16.97
N ALA A 19 -18.83 -7.98 18.12
CA ALA A 19 -18.16 -7.86 19.41
C ALA A 19 -16.83 -8.63 19.51
N ASN A 20 -16.61 -9.64 18.65
CA ASN A 20 -15.38 -10.42 18.63
C ASN A 20 -14.34 -9.88 17.64
N ALA A 21 -14.63 -8.79 16.92
CA ALA A 21 -13.66 -8.22 16.00
C ALA A 21 -12.44 -7.67 16.76
N GLN A 22 -11.25 -8.19 16.46
CA GLN A 22 -10.01 -7.70 17.04
C GLN A 22 -9.51 -6.53 16.21
N PHE A 23 -9.65 -5.32 16.75
CA PHE A 23 -9.07 -4.13 16.17
C PHE A 23 -7.63 -3.95 16.68
N LYS A 24 -6.68 -3.78 15.76
CA LYS A 24 -5.26 -3.57 16.05
C LYS A 24 -4.77 -2.36 15.26
N ILE A 25 -4.09 -1.45 15.93
CA ILE A 25 -3.32 -0.38 15.27
C ILE A 25 -1.84 -0.73 15.39
N GLY A 26 -1.11 -0.57 14.29
CA GLY A 26 0.33 -0.72 14.24
C GLY A 26 0.98 0.38 13.42
N ALA A 27 2.30 0.39 13.42
CA ALA A 27 3.12 1.12 12.47
C ALA A 27 3.81 0.12 11.55
N THR A 28 4.09 0.53 10.32
CA THR A 28 4.85 -0.26 9.35
C THR A 28 6.01 0.56 8.83
N VAL A 29 7.16 -0.08 8.71
CA VAL A 29 8.34 0.46 8.04
C VAL A 29 8.88 -0.63 7.14
N GLY A 30 9.37 -0.24 5.97
CA GLY A 30 9.83 -1.18 4.96
C GLY A 30 10.73 -0.51 3.95
N VAL A 31 11.48 -1.32 3.21
CA VAL A 31 12.40 -0.87 2.17
C VAL A 31 11.91 -1.48 0.86
N PRO A 32 11.26 -0.71 -0.02
CA PRO A 32 10.83 -1.22 -1.32
C PRO A 32 12.03 -1.58 -2.19
N PHE A 33 12.22 -2.87 -2.49
CA PHE A 33 13.18 -3.30 -3.50
C PHE A 33 12.57 -3.14 -4.89
N LYS A 34 13.12 -2.26 -5.73
CA LYS A 34 12.70 -2.09 -7.13
C LYS A 34 13.80 -2.66 -8.04
N LEU A 35 13.50 -3.72 -8.77
CA LEU A 35 14.41 -4.39 -9.71
C LEU A 35 14.23 -3.92 -11.17
N ASN A 36 13.48 -2.84 -11.40
CA ASN A 36 13.22 -2.37 -12.77
C ASN A 36 14.24 -1.31 -13.17
N THR A 37 15.31 -1.74 -13.84
CA THR A 37 16.08 -0.89 -14.76
C THR A 37 15.24 -0.68 -16.01
N ILE A 38 14.66 0.50 -16.18
CA ILE A 38 13.87 0.83 -17.37
C ILE A 38 14.85 1.30 -18.45
N ASN A 39 15.15 0.42 -19.40
CA ASN A 39 15.93 0.75 -20.59
C ASN A 39 15.02 1.39 -21.64
N ILE A 40 15.11 2.71 -21.83
CA ILE A 40 14.44 3.42 -22.93
C ILE A 40 15.51 4.19 -23.71
N ASN A 41 15.82 3.73 -24.92
CA ASN A 41 16.70 4.41 -25.90
C ASN A 41 18.06 4.89 -25.33
N ASP A 42 18.88 3.98 -24.79
CA ASP A 42 20.23 4.25 -24.24
C ASP A 42 20.26 5.26 -23.06
N VAL A 43 19.18 5.36 -22.29
CA VAL A 43 19.16 6.16 -21.07
C VAL A 43 18.67 5.30 -19.92
N ASP A 44 19.60 4.96 -19.02
CA ASP A 44 19.31 4.30 -17.75
C ASP A 44 18.68 5.31 -16.78
N ILE A 45 17.39 5.09 -16.47
CA ILE A 45 16.66 5.87 -15.47
C ILE A 45 16.61 5.03 -14.19
N GLU A 46 17.42 5.39 -13.21
CA GLU A 46 17.43 4.78 -11.88
C GLU A 46 16.33 5.39 -11.02
N ASN A 47 15.40 4.55 -10.59
CA ASN A 47 14.31 4.96 -9.73
C ASN A 47 14.43 4.24 -8.38
N SER A 48 14.80 5.00 -7.35
CA SER A 48 15.04 4.49 -6.01
C SER A 48 13.94 4.91 -5.05
N ARG A 49 13.43 3.94 -4.29
CA ARG A 49 12.44 4.13 -3.21
C ARG A 49 13.08 3.66 -1.90
N PRO A 50 13.77 4.54 -1.16
CA PRO A 50 14.66 4.13 -0.07
C PRO A 50 13.91 3.60 1.16
N PHE A 51 12.68 4.04 1.41
CA PHE A 51 11.88 3.56 2.54
C PHE A 51 10.39 3.84 2.33
N ASN A 52 9.55 3.05 2.99
CA ASN A 52 8.15 3.35 3.27
C ASN A 52 7.93 3.39 4.79
N LEU A 53 7.11 4.33 5.25
CA LEU A 53 6.72 4.46 6.65
C LEU A 53 5.23 4.73 6.70
N GLY A 54 4.50 4.06 7.59
CA GLY A 54 3.07 4.28 7.68
C GLY A 54 2.43 3.77 8.93
N ILE A 55 1.15 4.10 9.07
CA ILE A 55 0.26 3.54 10.07
C ILE A 55 -0.60 2.47 9.43
N VAL A 56 -0.93 1.45 10.21
CA VAL A 56 -1.81 0.35 9.79
C VAL A 56 -2.89 0.14 10.84
N ALA A 57 -4.12 0.01 10.38
CA ALA A 57 -5.27 -0.39 11.18
C ALA A 57 -5.81 -1.69 10.62
N GLU A 58 -5.90 -2.71 11.46
CA GLU A 58 -6.38 -4.05 11.11
C GLU A 58 -7.62 -4.36 11.94
N THR A 59 -8.64 -4.91 11.29
CA THR A 59 -9.79 -5.51 11.95
C THR A 59 -9.88 -6.97 11.55
N MET A 60 -9.84 -7.88 12.51
CA MET A 60 -9.94 -9.32 12.28
C MET A 60 -11.19 -9.91 12.88
N PHE A 61 -11.79 -10.86 12.18
CA PHE A 61 -12.89 -11.70 12.64
C PHE A 61 -12.32 -13.06 13.07
N PRO A 62 -12.12 -13.29 14.38
CA PRO A 62 -11.47 -14.51 14.90
C PRO A 62 -12.08 -15.84 14.44
N PRO A 63 -13.41 -16.00 14.25
CA PRO A 63 -13.99 -17.28 13.86
C PRO A 63 -13.44 -17.87 12.56
N PHE A 64 -13.03 -17.02 11.61
CA PHE A 64 -12.52 -17.44 10.31
C PHE A 64 -11.06 -17.03 10.07
N GLY A 65 -10.46 -16.27 10.99
CA GLY A 65 -9.13 -15.68 10.82
C GLY A 65 -9.04 -14.68 9.66
N ILE A 66 -10.16 -14.25 9.10
CA ILE A 66 -10.23 -13.26 8.01
C ILE A 66 -10.40 -11.86 8.59
N GLY A 67 -10.00 -10.84 7.84
CA GLY A 67 -10.05 -9.46 8.27
C GLY A 67 -9.77 -8.48 7.16
N PHE A 68 -9.83 -7.21 7.51
CA PHE A 68 -9.44 -6.10 6.64
C PHE A 68 -8.31 -5.33 7.28
N GLU A 69 -7.36 -4.90 6.47
CA GLU A 69 -6.23 -4.08 6.85
C GLU A 69 -6.26 -2.82 5.97
N VAL A 70 -6.38 -1.66 6.62
CA VAL A 70 -6.24 -0.35 5.98
C VAL A 70 -4.92 0.22 6.43
N SER A 71 -4.12 0.75 5.51
CA SER A 71 -2.88 1.44 5.86
C SER A 71 -2.77 2.78 5.14
N ALA A 72 -1.95 3.66 5.71
CA ALA A 72 -1.53 4.90 5.09
C ALA A 72 -0.01 4.94 5.15
N LEU A 73 0.64 4.81 4.00
CA LEU A 73 2.08 4.75 3.84
C LEU A 73 2.56 6.03 3.17
N TYR A 74 3.63 6.62 3.69
CA TYR A 74 4.39 7.65 3.03
C TYR A 74 5.62 7.01 2.38
N GLU A 75 5.82 7.29 1.09
CA GLU A 75 6.94 6.80 0.31
C GLU A 75 7.59 7.97 -0.44
N LEU A 76 8.92 8.05 -0.36
CA LEU A 76 9.71 8.98 -1.16
C LEU A 76 10.23 8.25 -2.40
N GLU A 77 9.87 8.74 -3.57
CA GLU A 77 10.41 8.28 -4.84
C GLU A 77 11.51 9.26 -5.30
N LYS A 78 12.73 8.74 -5.48
CA LYS A 78 13.87 9.49 -6.00
C LYS A 78 14.17 8.99 -7.41
N ILE A 79 14.07 9.89 -8.40
CA ILE A 79 14.38 9.60 -9.80
C ILE A 79 15.72 10.27 -10.12
N ASN A 80 16.73 9.47 -10.41
CA ASN A 80 18.08 9.89 -10.82
C ASN A 80 18.48 9.18 -12.12
N GLY A 81 19.35 9.77 -12.93
CA GLY A 81 19.84 9.14 -14.16
C GLY A 81 20.96 9.98 -14.78
N GLU A 82 21.82 9.34 -15.57
CA GLU A 82 23.07 9.93 -16.10
C GLU A 82 22.83 11.11 -17.06
N ASN A 83 21.61 11.23 -17.64
CA ASN A 83 21.17 12.33 -18.52
C ASN A 83 20.05 13.20 -17.92
N ILE A 84 19.86 13.17 -16.59
CA ILE A 84 18.85 13.99 -15.90
C ILE A 84 19.57 15.17 -15.21
N ALA A 85 19.35 16.39 -15.71
CA ALA A 85 20.01 17.61 -15.21
C ALA A 85 19.67 17.93 -13.73
N LYS A 86 18.57 17.39 -13.20
CA LYS A 86 18.14 17.60 -11.82
C LYS A 86 17.43 16.39 -11.24
N ALA A 87 17.91 15.88 -10.11
CA ALA A 87 17.24 14.83 -9.34
C ALA A 87 15.81 15.26 -8.99
N VAL A 88 14.82 14.44 -9.32
CA VAL A 88 13.41 14.72 -9.00
C VAL A 88 12.97 13.86 -7.82
N HIS A 89 12.41 14.52 -6.81
CA HIS A 89 11.86 13.91 -5.62
C HIS A 89 10.33 14.00 -5.67
N ILE A 90 9.66 12.86 -5.60
CA ILE A 90 8.20 12.79 -5.57
C ILE A 90 7.77 12.08 -4.28
N GLY A 91 6.99 12.76 -3.45
CA GLY A 91 6.40 12.19 -2.26
C GLY A 91 5.02 11.60 -2.57
N TYR A 92 4.81 10.34 -2.25
CA TYR A 92 3.54 9.65 -2.39
C TYR A 92 2.94 9.30 -1.03
N ILE A 93 1.63 9.51 -0.89
CA ILE A 93 0.83 8.85 0.14
C ILE A 93 0.10 7.69 -0.53
N ILE A 94 0.32 6.50 -0.02
CA ILE A 94 -0.26 5.25 -0.51
C ILE A 94 -1.26 4.77 0.53
N PHE A 95 -2.46 4.46 0.09
CA PHE A 95 -3.56 3.88 0.85
C PHE A 95 -3.87 2.47 0.34
N PRO A 96 -3.24 1.43 0.91
CA PRO A 96 -3.62 0.05 0.68
C PRO A 96 -4.89 -0.29 1.46
N LEU A 97 -5.85 -0.90 0.78
CA LEU A 97 -7.00 -1.57 1.38
C LEU A 97 -6.85 -3.06 1.11
N ASN A 98 -6.48 -3.82 2.15
CA ASN A 98 -6.13 -5.22 2.05
C ASN A 98 -7.20 -6.09 2.72
N PHE A 99 -7.63 -7.14 2.04
CA PHE A 99 -8.20 -8.31 2.68
C PHE A 99 -7.06 -9.12 3.29
N LYS A 100 -7.16 -9.48 4.55
CA LYS A 100 -6.11 -10.21 5.29
C LYS A 100 -6.67 -11.51 5.84
N TRP A 101 -5.95 -12.60 5.65
CA TRP A 101 -6.28 -13.90 6.22
C TRP A 101 -5.11 -14.40 7.05
N LYS A 102 -5.37 -14.75 8.31
CA LYS A 102 -4.42 -15.30 9.26
C LYS A 102 -4.76 -16.74 9.60
N VAL A 103 -3.73 -17.59 9.53
CA VAL A 103 -3.78 -19.00 9.92
C VAL A 103 -2.51 -19.34 10.70
N GLY A 104 -2.64 -20.06 11.81
CA GLY A 104 -1.47 -20.49 12.59
C GLY A 104 -1.74 -20.77 14.05
N MET A 105 -0.68 -21.09 14.78
CA MET A 105 -0.70 -21.45 16.19
C MET A 105 -0.41 -20.21 17.06
N LYS A 106 -0.65 -20.29 18.38
CA LYS A 106 -0.58 -19.14 19.31
C LYS A 106 0.66 -18.24 19.17
N HIS A 107 1.84 -18.80 18.87
CA HIS A 107 3.11 -18.08 18.83
C HIS A 107 3.59 -17.68 17.42
N LEU A 108 3.10 -18.37 16.38
CA LEU A 108 3.48 -18.11 14.99
C LEU A 108 2.23 -18.15 14.12
N LYS A 109 1.90 -17.00 13.54
CA LYS A 109 0.77 -16.85 12.61
C LYS A 109 1.30 -16.49 11.25
N VAL A 110 0.87 -17.23 10.23
CA VAL A 110 1.09 -16.83 8.84
C VAL A 110 -0.09 -15.97 8.42
N PHE A 111 0.18 -14.89 7.68
CA PHE A 111 -0.86 -14.10 7.07
C PHE A 111 -0.66 -13.97 5.57
N ALA A 112 -1.76 -14.01 4.83
CA ALA A 112 -1.84 -13.58 3.45
C ALA A 112 -2.66 -12.30 3.39
N LYS A 113 -2.29 -11.38 2.50
CA LYS A 113 -3.03 -10.15 2.26
C LYS A 113 -3.12 -9.86 0.77
N ALA A 114 -4.26 -9.34 0.33
CA ALA A 114 -4.45 -8.92 -1.05
C ALA A 114 -5.49 -7.81 -1.13
N GLY A 115 -5.29 -6.84 -2.01
CA GLY A 115 -6.30 -5.81 -2.23
C GLY A 115 -5.85 -4.62 -3.06
N PRO A 116 -6.78 -3.72 -3.37
CA PRO A 116 -6.48 -2.51 -4.12
C PRO A 116 -5.60 -1.55 -3.33
N THR A 117 -4.80 -0.78 -4.07
CA THR A 117 -3.98 0.31 -3.55
C THR A 117 -4.29 1.58 -4.29
N LEU A 118 -4.52 2.66 -3.55
CA LEU A 118 -4.61 4.01 -4.10
C LEU A 118 -3.34 4.76 -3.71
N SER A 119 -2.67 5.42 -4.65
CA SER A 119 -1.47 6.22 -4.38
C SER A 119 -1.68 7.63 -4.91
N ILE A 120 -1.46 8.62 -4.06
CA ILE A 120 -1.65 10.03 -4.35
C ILE A 120 -0.29 10.73 -4.22
N ALA A 121 0.12 11.46 -5.26
CA ALA A 121 1.30 12.31 -5.19
C ALA A 121 0.97 13.56 -4.38
N ILE A 122 1.69 13.79 -3.28
CA ILE A 122 1.48 14.95 -2.40
C ILE A 122 2.55 16.02 -2.54
N HIS A 123 3.74 15.63 -2.98
CA HIS A 123 4.84 16.56 -3.22
C HIS A 123 5.48 16.20 -4.55
N ASP A 124 5.56 17.19 -5.44
CA ASP A 124 6.24 17.10 -6.71
C ASP A 124 7.24 18.25 -6.77
N SER A 125 8.53 17.94 -6.78
CA SER A 125 9.59 18.95 -6.79
C SER A 125 9.74 19.68 -8.14
N GLY A 126 8.92 19.37 -9.14
CA GLY A 126 8.87 20.04 -10.44
C GLY A 126 8.88 19.09 -11.63
N ASN A 127 8.79 19.64 -12.84
CA ASN A 127 8.86 18.84 -14.06
C ASN A 127 10.21 18.12 -14.17
N ILE A 128 10.19 16.87 -14.62
CA ILE A 128 11.40 16.18 -15.06
C ILE A 128 11.83 16.83 -16.38
N GLU A 129 12.88 17.65 -16.34
CA GLU A 129 13.51 18.21 -17.54
C GLU A 129 14.59 17.25 -18.03
N MET A 130 14.33 16.64 -19.19
CA MET A 130 15.30 15.80 -19.89
C MET A 130 16.10 16.70 -20.83
N GLU A 131 17.42 16.76 -20.66
CA GLU A 131 18.30 17.54 -21.52
C GLU A 131 19.07 16.59 -22.44
N ARG A 132 18.80 16.65 -23.75
CA ARG A 132 19.62 15.99 -24.78
C ARG A 132 20.03 17.05 -25.80
N ASN A 133 21.34 17.33 -25.89
CA ASN A 133 21.92 18.27 -26.87
C ASN A 133 21.33 19.71 -26.82
N GLY A 134 21.12 20.28 -25.63
CA GLY A 134 20.76 21.71 -25.48
C GLY A 134 19.35 22.09 -25.96
N ILE A 135 18.45 21.12 -26.13
CA ILE A 135 17.05 21.37 -26.47
C ILE A 135 16.16 20.64 -25.46
N SER A 136 15.41 21.42 -24.68
CA SER A 136 14.49 20.94 -23.64
C SER A 136 13.30 20.22 -24.27
N PHE A 137 13.28 18.89 -24.22
CA PHE A 137 12.17 18.11 -24.72
C PHE A 137 11.41 17.42 -23.58
N ARG A 138 10.15 17.87 -23.41
CA ARG A 138 9.03 17.17 -22.77
C ARG A 138 8.94 17.33 -21.24
N ASN A 139 8.01 18.20 -20.82
CA ASN A 139 7.49 18.25 -19.45
C ASN A 139 6.73 16.95 -19.14
N PHE A 140 7.34 16.02 -18.38
CA PHE A 140 6.62 14.87 -17.86
C PHE A 140 6.04 15.21 -16.50
N LYS A 141 4.73 15.45 -16.45
CA LYS A 141 4.00 15.67 -15.20
C LYS A 141 3.70 14.31 -14.57
N PRO A 142 4.20 13.99 -13.37
CA PRO A 142 3.90 12.73 -12.71
C PRO A 142 2.39 12.60 -12.47
N LYS A 143 1.86 11.39 -12.62
CA LYS A 143 0.42 11.14 -12.44
C LYS A 143 0.05 11.41 -10.98
N PRO A 144 -0.94 12.30 -10.72
CA PRO A 144 -1.30 12.68 -9.36
C PRO A 144 -2.00 11.56 -8.60
N LEU A 145 -2.62 10.62 -9.31
CA LEU A 145 -3.33 9.48 -8.74
C LEU A 145 -2.98 8.21 -9.50
N ASN A 146 -2.59 7.17 -8.76
CA ASN A 146 -2.35 5.84 -9.28
C ASN A 146 -3.23 4.85 -8.52
N PHE A 147 -3.82 3.92 -9.28
CA PHE A 147 -4.52 2.77 -8.73
C PHE A 147 -3.72 1.52 -9.05
N GLY A 148 -3.69 0.58 -8.12
CA GLY A 148 -2.97 -0.67 -8.26
C GLY A 148 -3.61 -1.77 -7.43
N PHE A 149 -3.00 -2.94 -7.50
CA PHE A 149 -3.37 -4.08 -6.66
C PHE A 149 -2.10 -4.60 -6.00
N ASN A 150 -2.20 -4.99 -4.74
CA ASN A 150 -1.10 -5.59 -4.01
C ASN A 150 -1.50 -6.96 -3.48
N VAL A 151 -0.51 -7.83 -3.39
CA VAL A 151 -0.60 -9.14 -2.75
C VAL A 151 0.65 -9.32 -1.90
N GLY A 152 0.50 -9.91 -0.73
CA GLY A 152 1.61 -10.12 0.20
C GLY A 152 1.34 -11.32 1.10
N VAL A 153 2.43 -11.94 1.54
CA VAL A 153 2.42 -12.95 2.58
C VAL A 153 3.40 -12.52 3.67
N GLY A 154 3.14 -12.90 4.90
CA GLY A 154 4.02 -12.57 6.01
C GLY A 154 3.78 -13.44 7.23
N LEU A 155 4.62 -13.22 8.24
CA LEU A 155 4.59 -13.94 9.51
C LEU A 155 4.39 -12.92 10.63
N GLU A 156 3.50 -13.22 11.56
CA GLU A 156 3.30 -12.51 12.82
C GLU A 156 3.79 -13.42 13.94
N ILE A 157 4.81 -12.95 14.65
CA ILE A 157 5.36 -13.58 15.84
C ILE A 157 4.82 -12.79 17.03
N MET A 158 4.26 -13.51 18.02
CA MET A 158 3.63 -12.93 19.21
C MET A 158 4.48 -13.18 20.44
#